data_AF-A0A2S6B6Z5-F1
#
_entry.id   AF-A0A2S6B6Z5-F1
#
_cell.length_a   1.000
_cell.length_b   1.000
_cell.length_c   1.000
_cell.angle_alpha   90.00
_cell.angle_beta   90.00
_cell.angle_gamma   90.00
#
_symmetry.space_group_name_H-M   'P 1'
#
loop_
_entity.id
_entity.type
_entity.pdbx_description
1 polymer ?
#
loop_
_entity_poly.entity_id
_entity_poly.type
_entity_poly.pdbx_seq_one_letter_code
_entity_poly.pdbx_strand_id
1 'polypeptide(L)'
;MPRELPAFTLCVAFVVDEKGKATQVAPLRQAGCADGAAQPLLRDAALSAVSGWTFEPAMFCDYPDALSRDRDWNGYGCAGERVQARAVPVTLAYAFTFEIREGRQRVATAKR
;
A
#
# COMPACT_ATOMS: atom_id res chain seq x y z
N MET A 1 -3.32 -22.37 20.79
CA MET A 1 -3.07 -21.74 19.46
C MET A 1 -3.55 -22.69 18.37
N PRO A 2 -4.15 -22.19 17.27
CA PRO A 2 -4.60 -23.02 16.17
C PRO A 2 -3.44 -23.79 15.56
N ARG A 3 -3.65 -25.06 15.18
CA ARG A 3 -2.64 -25.87 14.49
C ARG A 3 -2.66 -25.68 12.98
N GLU A 4 -3.78 -25.24 12.45
CA GLU A 4 -4.00 -25.01 11.02
C GLU A 4 -4.83 -23.75 10.79
N LEU A 5 -4.49 -23.04 9.73
CA LEU A 5 -5.25 -21.98 9.11
C LEU A 5 -4.94 -22.06 7.62
N PRO A 6 -5.91 -22.47 6.77
CA PRO A 6 -5.75 -22.43 5.32
C PRO A 6 -5.39 -21.02 4.87
N ALA A 7 -4.70 -20.90 3.72
CA ALA A 7 -4.29 -19.62 3.17
C ALA A 7 -5.48 -18.65 3.12
N PHE A 8 -5.38 -17.59 3.91
CA PHE A 8 -6.39 -16.56 4.05
C PHE A 8 -5.81 -15.25 3.55
N THR A 9 -6.28 -14.79 2.39
CA THR A 9 -5.82 -13.54 1.79
C THR A 9 -6.78 -12.40 2.13
N LEU A 10 -6.28 -11.37 2.81
CA LEU A 10 -6.99 -10.12 3.07
C LEU A 10 -6.35 -9.00 2.26
N CYS A 11 -7.18 -8.24 1.56
CA CYS A 11 -6.74 -7.07 0.82
C CYS A 11 -7.16 -5.81 1.54
N VAL A 12 -6.27 -4.83 1.57
CA VAL A 12 -6.46 -3.54 2.24
C VAL A 12 -6.21 -2.44 1.21
N ALA A 13 -7.15 -1.51 1.09
CA ALA A 13 -6.98 -0.27 0.36
C ALA A 13 -6.67 0.85 1.35
N PHE A 14 -5.84 1.80 0.91
CA PHE A 14 -5.51 2.99 1.68
C PHE A 14 -5.06 4.11 0.75
N VAL A 15 -5.12 5.34 1.24
CA VAL A 15 -4.58 6.51 0.56
C VAL A 15 -3.29 6.91 1.22
N VAL A 16 -2.24 7.13 0.43
CA VAL A 16 -1.04 7.86 0.88
C VAL A 16 -1.35 9.34 0.66
N ASP A 17 -1.41 10.11 1.74
CA ASP A 17 -1.70 11.54 1.69
C ASP A 17 -0.48 12.38 1.25
N GLU A 18 -0.65 13.70 1.15
CA GLU A 18 0.39 14.64 0.75
C GLU A 18 1.59 14.69 1.72
N LYS A 19 1.43 14.14 2.94
CA LYS A 19 2.48 14.02 3.96
C LYS A 19 3.08 12.62 4.00
N GLY A 20 2.67 11.72 3.11
CA GLY A 20 3.16 10.36 3.04
C GLY A 20 2.57 9.44 4.10
N LYS A 21 1.44 9.79 4.72
CA LYS A 21 0.76 8.95 5.71
C LYS A 21 -0.28 8.08 5.06
N ALA A 22 -0.35 6.81 5.50
CA ALA A 22 -1.45 5.93 5.16
C ALA A 22 -2.72 6.38 5.90
N THR A 23 -3.74 6.73 5.14
CA THR A 23 -5.05 7.19 5.62
C THR A 23 -6.17 6.44 4.90
N GLN A 24 -7.42 6.61 5.35
CA GLN A 24 -8.59 5.97 4.75
C GLN A 24 -8.43 4.44 4.59
N VAL A 25 -7.76 3.82 5.56
CA VAL A 25 -7.42 2.39 5.54
C VAL A 25 -8.69 1.57 5.72
N ALA A 26 -8.97 0.69 4.76
CA ALA A 26 -10.17 -0.15 4.77
C ALA A 26 -9.94 -1.50 4.06
N PRO A 27 -10.72 -2.54 4.41
CA PRO A 27 -10.73 -3.78 3.64
C PRO A 27 -11.15 -3.53 2.18
N LEU A 28 -10.40 -4.11 1.24
CA LEU A 28 -10.68 -4.05 -0.19
C LEU A 28 -11.38 -5.33 -0.65
N ARG A 29 -12.60 -5.20 -1.17
CA ARG A 29 -13.33 -6.30 -1.81
C ARG A 29 -12.91 -6.42 -3.27
N GLN A 30 -12.20 -7.49 -3.61
CA GLN A 30 -11.80 -7.82 -4.97
C GLN A 30 -11.65 -9.35 -5.11
N ALA A 31 -11.64 -9.85 -6.33
CA ALA A 31 -11.43 -11.27 -6.59
C ALA A 31 -10.11 -11.76 -5.97
N GLY A 32 -10.14 -12.91 -5.31
CA GLY A 32 -8.98 -13.49 -4.61
C GLY A 32 -8.73 -12.94 -3.19
N CYS A 33 -9.58 -12.03 -2.69
CA CYS A 33 -9.48 -11.51 -1.33
C CYS A 33 -10.73 -11.85 -0.52
N ALA A 34 -10.52 -12.26 0.72
CA ALA A 34 -11.59 -12.40 1.70
C ALA A 34 -12.06 -11.03 2.21
N ASP A 35 -13.30 -10.96 2.68
CA ASP A 35 -13.92 -9.75 3.22
C ASP A 35 -13.51 -9.41 4.67
N GLY A 36 -12.71 -10.28 5.30
CA GLY A 36 -12.26 -10.13 6.69
C GLY A 36 -13.30 -10.49 7.75
N ALA A 37 -14.54 -10.83 7.38
CA ALA A 37 -15.60 -11.15 8.34
C ALA A 37 -15.35 -12.50 9.04
N ALA A 38 -14.79 -13.47 8.31
CA ALA A 38 -14.43 -14.77 8.85
C ALA A 38 -13.24 -14.75 9.83
N GLN A 39 -12.42 -13.69 9.80
CA GLN A 39 -11.21 -13.56 10.61
C GLN A 39 -11.04 -12.10 11.11
N PRO A 40 -11.93 -11.60 11.98
CA PRO A 40 -11.96 -10.19 12.37
C PRO A 40 -10.68 -9.73 13.08
N LEU A 41 -10.04 -10.60 13.86
CA LEU A 41 -8.78 -10.27 14.53
C LEU A 41 -7.62 -10.06 13.54
N LEU A 42 -7.53 -10.89 12.50
CA LEU A 42 -6.51 -10.73 11.44
C LEU A 42 -6.79 -9.48 10.60
N ARG A 43 -8.08 -9.21 10.34
CA ARG A 43 -8.51 -7.96 9.69
C ARG A 43 -8.06 -6.75 10.48
N ASP A 44 -8.42 -6.67 11.75
CA ASP A 44 -8.15 -5.49 12.58
C ASP A 44 -6.64 -5.29 12.78
N ALA A 45 -5.87 -6.38 12.93
CA ALA A 45 -4.42 -6.33 12.98
C ALA A 45 -3.81 -5.79 11.67
N ALA A 46 -4.28 -6.25 10.50
CA ALA A 46 -3.81 -5.76 9.21
C ALA A 46 -4.13 -4.27 9.00
N LEU A 47 -5.36 -3.84 9.33
CA LEU A 47 -5.75 -2.43 9.22
C LEU A 47 -4.93 -1.54 10.15
N SER A 48 -4.69 -1.99 11.39
CA SER A 48 -3.85 -1.27 12.34
C SER A 48 -2.40 -1.17 11.85
N ALA A 49 -1.83 -2.25 11.31
CA ALA A 49 -0.49 -2.24 10.76
C ALA A 49 -0.34 -1.25 9.58
N VAL A 50 -1.28 -1.29 8.62
CA VAL A 50 -1.28 -0.38 7.46
C VAL A 50 -1.44 1.07 7.89
N SER A 51 -2.26 1.35 8.92
CA SER A 51 -2.44 2.71 9.46
C SER A 51 -1.15 3.30 10.05
N GLY A 52 -0.19 2.46 10.43
CA GLY A 52 1.13 2.88 10.91
C GLY A 52 2.17 3.15 9.82
N TRP A 53 1.86 2.86 8.55
CA TRP A 53 2.83 2.99 7.46
C TRP A 53 3.10 4.45 7.07
N THR A 54 4.32 4.67 6.60
CA THR A 54 4.81 5.95 6.09
C THR A 54 5.53 5.76 4.77
N PHE A 55 5.32 6.69 3.86
CA PHE A 55 5.82 6.67 2.49
C PHE A 55 6.49 8.01 2.17
N GLU A 56 7.32 8.01 1.13
CA GLU A 56 7.61 9.26 0.42
C GLU A 56 6.35 9.67 -0.36
N PRO A 57 5.87 10.92 -0.23
CA PRO A 57 4.68 11.37 -0.95
C PRO A 57 4.86 11.27 -2.47
N ALA A 58 3.79 10.89 -3.17
CA ALA A 58 3.76 10.99 -4.62
C ALA A 58 3.79 12.47 -5.03
N MET A 59 4.53 12.77 -6.10
CA MET A 59 4.73 14.13 -6.59
C MET A 59 4.14 14.30 -7.98
N PHE A 60 3.47 15.42 -8.20
CA PHE A 60 3.12 15.92 -9.52
C PHE A 60 4.04 17.08 -9.86
N CYS A 61 4.78 16.95 -10.95
CA CYS A 61 5.80 17.91 -11.39
C CYS A 61 5.41 18.47 -12.76
N ASP A 62 5.43 19.78 -12.89
CA ASP A 62 5.28 20.46 -14.17
C ASP A 62 6.62 21.04 -14.60
N TYR A 63 7.03 20.75 -15.84
CA TYR A 63 8.34 21.10 -16.39
C TYR A 63 8.16 22.09 -17.54
N PRO A 64 9.09 23.03 -17.74
CA PRO A 64 8.98 24.02 -18.83
C PRO A 64 8.85 23.38 -20.22
N ASP A 65 9.55 22.27 -20.43
CA ASP A 65 9.52 21.48 -21.66
C ASP A 65 9.96 20.03 -21.41
N ALA A 66 9.78 19.17 -22.42
CA ALA A 66 10.16 17.76 -22.31
C ALA A 66 11.69 17.54 -22.20
N LEU A 67 12.51 18.41 -22.78
CA LEU A 67 13.97 18.28 -22.76
C LEU A 67 14.53 18.53 -21.35
N SER A 68 14.02 19.54 -20.66
CA SER A 68 14.34 19.84 -19.27
C SER A 68 13.95 18.70 -18.33
N ARG A 69 12.74 18.13 -18.50
CA ARG A 69 12.31 16.93 -17.78
C ARG A 69 13.26 15.76 -18.01
N ASP A 70 13.57 15.43 -19.26
CA ASP A 70 14.35 14.22 -19.59
C ASP A 70 15.82 14.32 -19.12
N ARG A 71 16.37 15.54 -19.08
CA ARG A 71 17.69 15.80 -18.50
C ARG A 71 17.72 15.60 -16.99
N ASP A 72 16.69 16.07 -16.29
CA ASP A 72 16.73 16.22 -14.84
C ASP A 72 16.00 15.12 -14.07
N TRP A 73 15.05 14.40 -14.70
CA TRP A 73 14.28 13.33 -14.05
C TRP A 73 15.18 12.14 -13.67
N ASN A 74 15.18 11.81 -12.37
CA ASN A 74 15.99 10.73 -11.81
C ASN A 74 15.15 9.57 -11.22
N GLY A 75 13.84 9.58 -11.41
CA GLY A 75 12.92 8.58 -10.84
C GLY A 75 12.44 8.88 -9.41
N TYR A 76 12.92 9.95 -8.77
CA TYR A 76 12.59 10.28 -7.38
C TYR A 76 12.11 11.73 -7.23
N GLY A 77 10.89 11.90 -6.70
CA GLY A 77 10.30 13.22 -6.43
C GLY A 77 10.25 14.11 -7.69
N CYS A 78 10.41 15.42 -7.51
CA CYS A 78 10.66 16.35 -8.62
C CYS A 78 12.13 16.77 -8.58
N ALA A 79 12.91 16.43 -9.59
CA ALA A 79 14.29 16.87 -9.76
C ALA A 79 14.39 17.96 -10.83
N GLY A 80 15.43 18.80 -10.77
CA GLY A 80 15.68 19.86 -11.74
C GLY A 80 14.82 21.11 -11.63
N GLU A 81 14.95 21.97 -12.64
CA GLU A 81 14.13 23.16 -12.82
C GLU A 81 12.70 22.76 -13.19
N ARG A 82 11.71 23.38 -12.55
CA ARG A 82 10.29 23.03 -12.67
C ARG A 82 9.41 24.25 -12.48
N VAL A 83 8.30 24.27 -13.21
CA VAL A 83 7.27 25.30 -13.09
C VAL A 83 6.45 25.08 -11.82
N GLN A 84 6.16 23.81 -11.51
CA GLN A 84 5.40 23.45 -10.32
C GLN A 84 5.85 22.11 -9.75
N ALA A 85 5.80 21.97 -8.43
CA ALA A 85 5.89 20.70 -7.73
C ALA A 85 4.87 20.67 -6.60
N ARG A 86 4.03 19.64 -6.57
CA ARG A 86 3.05 19.46 -5.51
C ARG A 86 2.93 18.00 -5.14
N ALA A 87 2.84 17.74 -3.84
CA ALA A 87 2.47 16.42 -3.34
C ALA A 87 1.01 16.13 -3.71
N VAL A 88 0.73 14.88 -4.06
CA VAL A 88 -0.61 14.42 -4.45
C VAL A 88 -0.99 13.15 -3.72
N PRO A 89 -2.24 13.04 -3.24
CA PRO A 89 -2.69 11.81 -2.63
C PRO A 89 -2.85 10.71 -3.69
N VAL A 90 -2.48 9.49 -3.34
CA VAL A 90 -2.60 8.31 -4.22
C VAL A 90 -3.22 7.13 -3.49
N THR A 91 -4.08 6.38 -4.18
CA THR A 91 -4.71 5.17 -3.64
C THR A 91 -3.86 3.95 -3.96
N LEU A 92 -3.52 3.18 -2.92
CA LEU A 92 -2.78 1.93 -3.03
C LEU A 92 -3.62 0.76 -2.50
N ALA A 93 -3.24 -0.45 -2.89
CA ALA A 93 -3.80 -1.69 -2.39
C ALA A 93 -2.68 -2.65 -2.00
N TYR A 94 -2.89 -3.41 -0.93
CA TYR A 94 -1.95 -4.41 -0.44
C TYR A 94 -2.68 -5.69 -0.04
N ALA A 95 -2.05 -6.85 -0.29
CA ALA A 95 -2.62 -8.16 0.00
C ALA A 95 -1.76 -8.92 1.00
N PHE A 96 -2.33 -9.20 2.16
CA PHE A 96 -1.75 -10.06 3.20
C PHE A 96 -2.31 -11.47 3.05
N THR A 97 -1.45 -12.47 2.91
CA THR A 97 -1.84 -13.89 2.97
C THR A 97 -1.36 -14.48 4.28
N PHE A 98 -2.30 -14.82 5.15
CA PHE A 98 -2.07 -15.45 6.45
C PHE A 98 -2.20 -16.97 6.32
N GLU A 99 -1.31 -17.70 6.98
CA GLU A 99 -1.34 -19.14 6.97
C GLU A 99 -0.77 -19.72 8.27
N ILE A 100 -1.35 -20.83 8.73
CA ILE A 100 -0.74 -21.68 9.75
C ILE A 100 -0.69 -23.10 9.20
N ARG A 101 0.52 -23.65 9.05
CA ARG A 101 0.74 -25.05 8.69
C ARG A 101 1.60 -25.73 9.75
N GLU A 102 1.14 -26.87 10.26
CA GLU A 102 1.85 -27.63 11.29
C GLU A 102 2.23 -26.77 12.51
N GLY A 103 1.35 -25.85 12.90
CA GLY A 103 1.57 -24.89 13.98
C GLY A 103 2.54 -23.74 13.66
N ARG A 104 3.10 -23.64 12.45
CA ARG A 104 3.98 -22.55 12.01
C ARG A 104 3.17 -21.44 11.36
N GLN A 105 3.24 -20.24 11.95
CA GLN A 105 2.57 -19.03 11.44
C GLN A 105 3.39 -18.39 10.32
N ARG A 106 2.73 -17.96 9.25
CA ARG A 106 3.33 -17.23 8.13
C ARG A 106 2.42 -16.10 7.69
N VAL A 107 3.03 -14.97 7.32
CA VAL A 107 2.36 -13.88 6.61
C VAL A 107 3.20 -13.59 5.37
N ALA A 108 2.57 -13.69 4.21
CA ALA A 108 3.20 -13.43 2.93
C ALA A 108 2.45 -12.32 2.20
N THR A 109 3.13 -11.68 1.26
CA THR A 109 2.50 -10.82 0.28
C THR A 109 2.01 -11.68 -0.88
N ALA A 110 0.82 -11.41 -1.42
CA ALA A 110 0.46 -12.00 -2.71
C ALA A 110 1.51 -11.56 -3.76
N LYS A 111 2.28 -12.51 -4.30
CA LYS A 111 3.10 -12.23 -5.48
C LYS A 111 2.15 -11.95 -6.65
N ARG A 112 2.31 -10.78 -7.26
CA ARG A 112 1.73 -10.48 -8.57
C ARG A 112 2.29 -11.42 -9.62
#